data_AF-E5ANX7-F1
#
_entry.id   AF-E5ANX7-F1
#
_cell.length_a   1.000
_cell.length_b   1.000
_cell.length_c   1.000
_cell.angle_alpha   90.00
_cell.angle_beta   90.00
_cell.angle_gamma   90.00
#
_symmetry.space_group_name_H-M   'P 1'
#
loop_
_entity.id
_entity.type
_entity.pdbx_description
1 polymer ?
#
loop_
_entity_poly.entity_id
_entity_poly.type
_entity_poly.pdbx_seq_one_letter_code
_entity_poly.pdbx_strand_id
1 'polypeptide(L)'
;MPAALAAVLARVAANLVARHFLRDKPDKMRALAFLNSFSLEGCMDNIEQRVKKIVAEQLGVADAEIKNEASFVNDLGADSLDTVELVMALEDEFGMEIPDEEAEKITTVQQAIDYARANVKA
;
A
#
# COMPACT_ATOMS: atom_id res chain seq x y z
N MET A 1 4.06 -29.84 -0.94
CA MET A 1 3.64 -29.36 0.40
C MET A 1 2.28 -28.70 0.24
N PRO A 2 1.21 -29.10 0.96
CA PRO A 2 -0.10 -28.45 0.81
C PRO A 2 -0.05 -27.01 1.35
N ALA A 3 -0.69 -26.06 0.66
CA ALA A 3 -0.64 -24.62 0.95
C ALA A 3 -0.99 -24.26 2.42
N ALA A 4 -1.86 -25.05 3.05
CA ALA A 4 -2.21 -24.89 4.47
C ALA A 4 -1.01 -25.09 5.42
N LEU A 5 -0.07 -25.97 5.08
CA LEU A 5 1.10 -26.25 5.90
C LEU A 5 2.13 -25.09 5.84
N ALA A 6 2.25 -24.46 4.67
CA ALA A 6 3.11 -23.28 4.50
C ALA A 6 2.59 -22.08 5.29
N ALA A 7 1.28 -21.85 5.27
CA ALA A 7 0.65 -20.77 6.04
C ALA A 7 0.82 -20.96 7.55
N VAL A 8 0.67 -22.19 8.07
CA VAL A 8 0.87 -22.48 9.50
C VAL A 8 2.34 -22.29 9.89
N LEU A 9 3.29 -22.74 9.07
CA LEU A 9 4.71 -22.56 9.33
C LEU A 9 5.13 -21.09 9.32
N ALA A 10 4.62 -20.29 8.38
CA ALA A 10 4.88 -18.85 8.34
C ALA A 10 4.35 -18.14 9.60
N ARG A 11 3.16 -18.53 10.07
CA ARG A 11 2.52 -17.94 11.26
C ARG A 11 3.23 -18.34 12.55
N VAL A 12 3.74 -19.57 12.65
CA VAL A 12 4.56 -20.03 13.78
C VAL A 12 5.93 -19.34 13.78
N ALA A 13 6.57 -19.19 12.62
CA ALA A 13 7.85 -18.50 12.48
C ALA A 13 7.75 -17.02 12.87
N ALA A 14 6.73 -16.31 12.37
CA ALA A 14 6.48 -14.91 12.72
C ALA A 14 6.25 -14.71 14.23
N ASN A 15 5.48 -15.60 14.86
CA ASN A 15 5.21 -15.55 16.30
C ASN A 15 6.46 -15.86 17.15
N LEU A 16 7.34 -16.73 16.66
CA LEU A 16 8.61 -17.06 17.33
C LEU A 16 9.63 -15.91 17.22
N VAL A 17 9.74 -15.29 16.05
CA VAL A 17 10.59 -14.11 15.82
C VAL A 17 10.10 -12.92 16.65
N ALA A 18 8.79 -12.68 16.69
CA ALA A 18 8.19 -11.66 17.53
C ALA A 18 8.53 -11.88 19.02
N ARG A 19 8.41 -13.11 19.54
CA ARG A 19 8.76 -13.41 20.94
C ARG A 19 10.25 -13.26 21.25
N HIS A 20 11.14 -13.52 20.30
CA HIS A 20 12.58 -13.32 20.49
C HIS A 20 12.93 -11.82 20.51
N PHE A 21 12.31 -11.03 19.65
CA PHE A 21 12.55 -9.58 19.54
C PHE A 21 11.91 -8.76 20.68
N LEU A 22 10.84 -9.28 21.29
CA LEU A 22 10.15 -8.68 22.44
C LEU A 22 10.91 -8.77 23.78
N ARG A 23 12.13 -9.33 23.81
CA ARG A 23 12.92 -9.47 25.04
C ARG A 23 13.65 -8.17 25.45
N ASP A 24 13.91 -7.24 24.53
CA ASP A 24 14.88 -6.13 24.75
C ASP A 24 14.34 -4.69 24.68
N LYS A 25 13.03 -4.46 24.59
CA LYS A 25 12.48 -3.08 24.59
C LYS A 25 11.35 -2.89 25.61
N PRO A 26 11.47 -1.96 26.59
CA PRO A 26 10.44 -1.71 27.60
C PRO A 26 9.25 -0.88 27.09
N ASP A 27 9.22 -0.52 25.80
CA ASP A 27 8.16 0.31 25.22
C ASP A 27 7.12 -0.54 24.49
N LYS A 28 6.19 -1.12 25.27
CA LYS A 28 5.03 -1.91 24.80
C LYS A 28 4.20 -1.21 23.72
N MET A 29 4.35 0.10 23.57
CA MET A 29 3.64 0.95 22.62
C MET A 29 4.16 0.82 21.16
N ARG A 30 5.43 0.45 20.95
CA ARG A 30 6.01 0.27 19.58
C ARG A 30 5.78 -1.13 19.02
N ALA A 31 5.72 -2.15 19.87
CA ALA A 31 5.45 -3.52 19.45
C ALA A 31 4.01 -3.69 18.93
N LEU A 32 3.05 -3.02 19.56
CA LEU A 32 1.66 -3.01 19.09
C LEU A 32 1.53 -2.34 17.72
N ALA A 33 2.24 -1.23 17.46
CA ALA A 33 2.25 -0.57 16.16
C ALA A 33 2.87 -1.47 15.06
N PHE A 34 3.93 -2.22 15.38
CA PHE A 34 4.59 -3.13 14.46
C PHE A 34 3.77 -4.40 14.14
N LEU A 35 2.95 -4.86 15.10
CA LEU A 35 2.01 -5.96 14.89
C LEU A 35 0.75 -5.48 14.16
N ASN A 36 0.29 -4.24 14.42
CA ASN A 36 -0.83 -3.65 13.68
C ASN A 36 -0.46 -3.26 12.24
N SER A 37 0.80 -2.98 11.92
CA SER A 37 1.21 -2.79 10.53
C SER A 37 1.26 -4.09 9.73
N PHE A 38 1.16 -5.26 10.39
CA PHE A 38 1.28 -6.57 9.75
C PHE A 38 -0.03 -7.37 9.71
N SER A 39 -1.08 -6.95 10.43
CA SER A 39 -2.37 -7.65 10.42
C SER A 39 -3.43 -6.85 9.67
N LEU A 40 -3.63 -7.25 8.41
CA LEU A 40 -4.91 -7.14 7.70
C LEU A 40 -6.06 -7.50 8.64
N GLU A 41 -6.95 -6.56 8.93
CA GLU A 41 -8.38 -6.80 9.18
C GLU A 41 -9.13 -5.46 9.21
N GLY A 42 -9.88 -5.17 8.13
CA GLY A 42 -10.70 -3.97 8.01
C GLY A 42 -11.63 -3.88 6.80
N CYS A 43 -12.04 -5.02 6.23
CA CYS A 43 -13.28 -5.29 5.48
C CYS A 43 -14.16 -4.09 5.05
N MET A 44 -13.67 -3.32 4.09
CA MET A 44 -14.32 -2.51 3.04
C MET A 44 -13.19 -1.62 2.58
N ASP A 45 -12.18 -2.25 1.96
CA ASP A 45 -10.90 -1.63 1.64
C ASP A 45 -11.18 -0.35 0.87
N ASN A 46 -11.03 0.79 1.55
CA ASN A 46 -11.32 2.05 0.95
C ASN A 46 -10.22 2.26 -0.08
N ILE A 47 -10.54 2.01 -1.35
CA ILE A 47 -9.59 2.07 -2.48
C ILE A 47 -8.78 3.36 -2.40
N GLU A 48 -9.40 4.45 -1.96
CA GLU A 48 -8.75 5.72 -1.65
C GLU A 48 -7.60 5.62 -0.64
N GLN A 49 -7.79 4.96 0.50
CA GLN A 49 -6.74 4.80 1.51
C GLN A 49 -5.58 3.95 0.98
N ARG A 50 -5.88 2.90 0.19
CA ARG A 50 -4.84 2.06 -0.42
C ARG A 50 -4.03 2.84 -1.45
N VAL A 51 -4.69 3.58 -2.34
CA VAL A 51 -4.02 4.44 -3.31
C VAL A 51 -3.17 5.50 -2.61
N LYS A 52 -3.73 6.22 -1.62
CA LYS A 52 -2.99 7.24 -0.86
C LYS A 52 -1.75 6.67 -0.17
N LYS A 53 -1.88 5.48 0.42
CA LYS A 53 -0.75 4.78 1.04
C LYS A 53 0.35 4.44 0.05
N ILE A 54 0.02 3.93 -1.14
CA ILE A 54 1.00 3.67 -2.20
C ILE A 54 1.72 4.96 -2.59
N VAL A 55 0.94 6.04 -2.81
CA VAL A 55 1.49 7.35 -3.18
C VAL A 55 2.42 7.89 -2.08
N ALA A 56 2.04 7.73 -0.81
CA ALA A 56 2.84 8.14 0.35
C ALA A 56 4.17 7.36 0.43
N GLU A 57 4.11 6.04 0.22
CA GLU A 57 5.29 5.18 0.26
C GLU A 57 6.23 5.42 -0.93
N GLN A 58 5.67 5.61 -2.12
CA GLN A 58 6.42 5.80 -3.36
C GLN A 58 7.08 7.18 -3.44
N LEU A 59 6.34 8.24 -3.11
CA LEU A 59 6.83 9.63 -3.18
C LEU A 59 7.47 10.11 -1.87
N GLY A 60 7.42 9.31 -0.81
CA GLY A 60 7.96 9.66 0.51
C GLY A 60 7.22 10.83 1.18
N VAL A 61 5.96 11.07 0.80
CA VAL A 61 5.12 12.16 1.35
C VAL A 61 4.19 11.64 2.44
N ALA A 62 3.76 12.51 3.36
CA ALA A 62 2.83 12.10 4.39
C ALA A 62 1.40 11.96 3.83
N ASP A 63 0.67 10.93 4.26
CA ASP A 63 -0.73 10.68 3.89
C ASP A 63 -1.65 11.90 4.10
N ALA A 64 -1.32 12.74 5.09
CA ALA A 64 -2.04 13.98 5.39
C ALA A 64 -1.80 15.12 4.38
N GLU A 65 -0.71 15.06 3.62
CA GLU A 65 -0.35 16.03 2.59
C GLU A 65 -0.95 15.66 1.22
N ILE A 66 -1.36 14.39 1.06
CA ILE A 66 -1.96 13.88 -0.16
C ILE A 66 -3.44 14.28 -0.24
N LYS A 67 -3.71 15.30 -1.05
CA LYS A 67 -5.08 15.70 -1.42
C LYS A 67 -5.55 14.89 -2.62
N ASN A 68 -6.85 14.69 -2.73
CA ASN A 68 -7.44 13.97 -3.85
C ASN A 68 -7.21 14.74 -5.16
N GLU A 69 -7.26 16.07 -5.11
CA GLU A 69 -7.03 16.95 -6.25
C GLU A 69 -5.55 17.16 -6.55
N ALA A 70 -4.63 16.64 -5.72
CA ALA A 70 -3.20 16.83 -5.90
C ALA A 70 -2.74 16.14 -7.19
N SER A 71 -1.98 16.90 -7.98
CA SER A 71 -1.27 16.37 -9.14
C SER A 71 -0.02 15.63 -8.69
N PHE A 72 0.20 14.42 -9.24
CA PHE A 72 1.40 13.64 -8.94
C PHE A 72 2.67 14.43 -9.25
N VAL A 73 2.73 15.05 -10.43
CA VAL A 73 3.91 15.81 -10.86
C VAL A 73 3.96 17.21 -10.24
N ASN A 74 2.86 17.98 -10.29
CA ASN A 74 2.91 19.39 -9.92
C ASN A 74 2.85 19.65 -8.42
N ASP A 75 2.09 18.84 -7.66
CA ASP A 75 1.86 19.07 -6.23
C ASP A 75 2.69 18.11 -5.36
N LEU A 76 2.79 16.85 -5.77
CA LEU A 76 3.53 15.82 -5.03
C LEU A 76 4.99 15.67 -5.50
N GLY A 77 5.36 16.32 -6.60
CA GLY A 77 6.73 16.36 -7.09
C GLY A 77 7.23 15.04 -7.68
N ALA A 78 6.32 14.15 -8.10
CA ALA A 78 6.66 12.92 -8.78
C ALA A 78 7.41 13.23 -10.08
N ASP A 79 8.56 12.60 -10.27
CA ASP A 79 9.26 12.64 -11.55
C ASP A 79 8.68 11.62 -12.56
N SER A 80 9.23 11.59 -13.77
CA SER A 80 8.78 10.66 -14.81
C SER A 80 8.99 9.18 -14.46
N LEU A 81 9.94 8.87 -13.57
CA LEU A 81 10.20 7.51 -13.11
C LEU A 81 9.23 7.15 -11.97
N ASP A 82 9.01 8.07 -11.02
CA ASP A 82 8.07 7.91 -9.93
C ASP A 82 6.66 7.61 -10.44
N THR A 83 6.23 8.26 -11.54
CA THR A 83 4.93 7.97 -12.15
C THR A 83 4.83 6.55 -12.69
N VAL A 84 5.91 6.01 -13.25
CA VAL A 84 5.94 4.63 -13.77
C VAL A 84 5.93 3.63 -12.62
N GLU A 85 6.74 3.87 -11.59
CA GLU A 85 6.79 3.01 -10.41
C GLU A 85 5.47 3.04 -9.64
N LEU A 86 4.80 4.19 -9.55
CA LEU A 86 3.48 4.33 -8.94
C LEU A 86 2.42 3.49 -9.68
N VAL A 87 2.40 3.55 -11.01
CA VAL A 87 1.46 2.76 -11.82
C VAL A 87 1.70 1.28 -11.61
N MET A 88 2.95 0.82 -11.64
CA MET A 88 3.28 -0.58 -11.37
C MET A 88 2.87 -1.03 -9.96
N ALA A 89 3.05 -0.18 -8.94
CA ALA A 89 2.62 -0.47 -7.58
C ALA A 89 1.09 -0.55 -7.45
N LEU A 90 0.35 0.30 -8.17
CA LEU A 90 -1.11 0.23 -8.24
C LEU A 90 -1.58 -1.06 -8.94
N GLU A 91 -0.94 -1.44 -10.05
CA GLU A 91 -1.20 -2.69 -10.77
C GLU A 91 -1.00 -3.91 -9.86
N ASP A 92 0.14 -3.99 -9.18
CA ASP A 92 0.48 -5.09 -8.28
C ASP A 92 -0.45 -5.15 -7.05
N GLU A 93 -0.78 -4.02 -6.44
CA GLU A 93 -1.64 -3.95 -5.24
C GLU A 93 -3.09 -4.36 -5.55
N PHE A 94 -3.62 -3.93 -6.71
CA PHE A 94 -5.01 -4.18 -7.10
C PHE A 94 -5.18 -5.36 -8.06
N GLY A 95 -4.08 -5.96 -8.53
CA GLY A 95 -4.10 -7.06 -9.50
C GLY A 95 -4.74 -6.63 -10.84
N MET A 96 -4.50 -5.38 -11.24
CA MET A 96 -5.05 -4.77 -12.45
C MET A 96 -3.95 -4.42 -13.45
N GLU A 97 -4.33 -4.15 -14.69
CA GLU A 97 -3.42 -3.74 -15.76
C GLU A 97 -3.88 -2.36 -16.25
N ILE A 98 -3.01 -1.37 -16.16
CA ILE A 98 -3.26 0.02 -16.56
C ILE A 98 -2.50 0.25 -17.86
N PRO A 99 -3.17 0.31 -19.02
CA PRO A 99 -2.48 0.58 -20.27
C PRO A 99 -1.85 1.99 -20.25
N ASP A 100 -0.71 2.14 -20.92
CA ASP A 100 0.06 3.40 -20.97
C ASP A 100 -0.83 4.61 -21.33
N GLU A 101 -1.76 4.46 -22.27
CA GLU A 101 -2.69 5.51 -22.69
C GLU A 101 -3.61 6.01 -21.56
N GLU A 102 -3.96 5.14 -20.61
CA GLU A 102 -4.76 5.51 -19.43
C GLU A 102 -3.86 6.03 -18.31
N ALA A 103 -2.68 5.43 -18.13
CA ALA A 103 -1.67 5.91 -17.17
C ALA A 103 -1.28 7.38 -17.45
N GLU A 104 -1.09 7.76 -18.72
CA GLU A 104 -0.82 9.14 -19.12
C GLU A 104 -1.96 10.12 -18.78
N LYS A 105 -3.22 9.64 -18.70
CA LYS A 105 -4.39 10.45 -18.32
C LYS A 105 -4.53 10.58 -16.81
N ILE A 106 -3.94 9.66 -16.04
CA ILE A 106 -3.97 9.64 -14.57
C ILE A 106 -2.90 10.58 -14.04
N THR A 107 -3.26 11.86 -13.89
CA THR A 107 -2.36 12.93 -13.45
C THR A 107 -2.59 13.37 -12.00
N THR A 108 -3.69 12.92 -11.39
CA THR A 108 -4.11 13.29 -10.04
C THR A 108 -4.48 12.06 -9.20
N VAL A 109 -4.39 12.21 -7.88
CA VAL A 109 -4.73 11.14 -6.93
C VAL A 109 -6.17 10.68 -7.10
N GLN A 110 -7.11 11.60 -7.29
CA GLN A 110 -8.52 11.28 -7.50
C GLN A 110 -8.74 10.43 -8.76
N GLN A 111 -8.04 10.73 -9.86
CA GLN A 111 -8.13 9.93 -11.08
C GLN A 111 -7.64 8.49 -10.86
N ALA A 112 -6.53 8.32 -10.13
CA ALA A 112 -6.03 6.98 -9.79
C ALA A 112 -7.04 6.20 -8.93
N ILE A 113 -7.66 6.88 -7.95
CA ILE A 113 -8.70 6.30 -7.10
C ILE A 113 -9.92 5.89 -7.93
N ASP A 114 -10.39 6.77 -8.81
CA ASP A 114 -11.56 6.51 -9.65
C ASP A 114 -11.29 5.38 -10.66
N TYR A 115 -10.08 5.34 -11.21
CA TYR A 115 -9.65 4.28 -12.10
C TYR A 115 -9.58 2.92 -11.38
N ALA A 116 -8.97 2.89 -10.19
CA ALA A 116 -8.95 1.69 -9.36
C ALA A 116 -10.36 1.26 -8.96
N ARG A 117 -11.25 2.19 -8.57
CA ARG A 117 -12.66 1.89 -8.27
C ARG A 117 -13.41 1.28 -9.45
N ALA A 118 -13.12 1.71 -10.67
CA ALA A 118 -13.76 1.20 -11.87
C ALA A 118 -13.25 -0.18 -12.30
N ASN A 119 -11.98 -0.51 -11.99
CA ASN A 119 -11.31 -1.70 -12.51
C ASN A 119 -11.03 -2.80 -11.48
N VAL A 120 -11.10 -2.50 -10.18
CA VAL A 120 -10.99 -3.50 -9.11
C VAL A 120 -12.20 -4.44 -9.20
N LYS A 121 -11.96 -5.66 -9.67
CA LYS A 121 -12.95 -6.75 -9.64
C LYS A 121 -12.99 -7.32 -8.23
N ALA A 122 -14.14 -7.15 -7.56
CA ALA A 122 -14.45 -7.77 -6.28
C ALA A 122 -14.48 -9.32 -6.37
#